data_AF-A0A8T3WNG6-F1
#
_entry.id   AF-A0A8T3WNG6-F1
#
_cell.length_a   1.000
_cell.length_b   1.000
_cell.length_c   1.000
_cell.angle_alpha   90.00
_cell.angle_beta   90.00
_cell.angle_gamma   90.00
#
_symmetry.space_group_name_H-M   'P 1'
#
loop_
_entity.id
_entity.type
_entity.pdbx_description
1 polymer ?
#
loop_
_entity_poly.entity_id
_entity_poly.type
_entity_poly.pdbx_seq_one_letter_code
_entity_poly.pdbx_strand_id
1 'polypeptide(L)' 'MKRLPIEAAKYISKKYDLDQVLVLSFDKKDGIENYVSYGKTKEDCRQAAIGIDRIREFLKYGIFLEENQKGE' A
#
# COMPACT_ATOMS: atom_id res chain seq x y z
N MET A 1 14.52 -1.93 9.68
CA MET A 1 13.25 -1.93 8.92
C MET A 1 13.46 -1.12 7.64
N LYS A 2 13.46 -1.76 6.46
CA LYS A 2 13.61 -1.06 5.18
C LYS A 2 12.24 -0.49 4.81
N ARG A 3 12.07 0.83 4.89
CA ARG A 3 10.84 1.49 4.41
C ARG A 3 10.93 1.70 2.90
N LEU A 4 9.81 1.51 2.21
CA LEU A 4 9.72 1.82 0.79
C LEU A 4 9.78 3.35 0.60
N PRO A 5 10.74 3.88 -0.18
CA PRO A 5 10.85 5.32 -0.42
C PRO A 5 9.73 5.82 -1.35
N ILE A 6 9.28 7.06 -1.16
CA ILE A 6 8.23 7.68 -2.01
C ILE A 6 8.68 7.81 -3.48
N GLU A 7 9.99 7.89 -3.71
CA GLU A 7 10.64 7.93 -5.01
C GLU A 7 10.27 6.72 -5.88
N ALA A 8 9.99 5.55 -5.27
CA ALA A 8 9.56 4.36 -6.00
C ALA A 8 8.18 4.57 -6.63
N ALA A 9 7.19 5.04 -5.86
CA ALA A 9 5.85 5.32 -6.38
C ALA A 9 5.87 6.48 -7.39
N LYS A 10 6.69 7.51 -7.14
CA LYS A 10 6.88 8.63 -8.07
C LYS A 10 7.51 8.19 -9.38
N TYR A 11 8.47 7.25 -9.35
CA TYR A 11 9.06 6.68 -10.56
C TYR A 11 8.02 5.95 -11.40
N ILE A 12 7.20 5.07 -10.78
CA ILE A 12 6.14 4.33 -11.46
C ILE A 12 5.13 5.30 -12.09
N SER A 13 4.68 6.30 -11.33
CA SER A 13 3.73 7.32 -11.83
C SER A 13 4.28 8.01 -13.08
N LYS A 14 5.53 8.46 -13.06
CA LYS A 14 6.15 9.12 -14.21
C LYS A 14 6.36 8.17 -15.40
N LYS A 15 6.80 6.94 -15.15
CA LYS A 15 7.12 5.98 -16.20
C LYS A 15 5.89 5.56 -17.01
N TYR A 16 4.74 5.47 -16.35
CA TYR A 16 3.49 4.98 -16.96
C TYR A 16 2.41 6.05 -17.05
N ASP A 17 2.76 7.32 -16.83
CA ASP A 17 1.86 8.49 -16.83
C ASP A 17 0.61 8.33 -15.93
N LEU A 18 0.74 7.70 -14.77
CA LEU A 18 -0.38 7.43 -13.86
C LEU A 18 -0.60 8.57 -12.87
N ASP A 19 -1.85 9.00 -12.69
CA ASP A 19 -2.20 10.12 -11.79
C ASP A 19 -2.00 9.79 -10.31
N GLN A 20 -2.22 8.52 -9.95
CA GLN A 20 -2.09 7.99 -8.60
C GLN A 20 -1.37 6.64 -8.62
N VAL A 21 -0.50 6.42 -7.64
CA VAL A 21 0.20 5.15 -7.46
C VAL A 21 0.19 4.78 -5.99
N LEU A 22 -0.21 3.54 -5.71
CA LEU A 22 -0.14 2.92 -4.39
C LEU A 22 0.76 1.70 -4.52
N VAL A 23 1.76 1.58 -3.64
CA VAL A 23 2.65 0.43 -3.60
C VAL A 23 2.56 -0.21 -2.24
N LEU A 24 2.29 -1.52 -2.26
CA LEU A 24 2.30 -2.40 -1.12
C LEU A 24 3.45 -3.40 -1.30
N SER A 25 4.18 -3.64 -0.22
CA SER A 25 5.19 -4.69 -0.15
C SER A 25 5.12 -5.42 1.18
N PHE A 26 5.47 -6.70 1.16
CA PHE A 26 5.50 -7.58 2.32
C PHE A 26 6.94 -8.04 2.56
N ASP A 27 7.44 -7.85 3.77
CA ASP A 27 8.68 -8.49 4.20
C ASP A 27 8.39 -9.93 4.61
N LYS A 28 8.90 -10.90 3.85
CA LYS A 28 8.71 -12.34 4.12
C LYS A 28 9.29 -12.77 5.46
N LYS A 29 10.28 -12.05 5.99
CA LYS A 29 11.00 -12.45 7.21
C LYS A 29 10.21 -12.10 8.46
N ASP A 30 9.69 -10.89 8.50
CA ASP A 30 9.09 -10.30 9.71
C ASP A 30 7.57 -10.12 9.57
N GLY A 31 6.98 -10.47 8.42
CA GLY A 31 5.55 -10.28 8.14
C GLY A 31 5.12 -8.82 8.07
N ILE A 32 6.08 -7.89 7.97
CA ILE A 32 5.81 -6.45 8.03
C ILE A 32 5.36 -5.94 6.66
N GLU A 33 4.20 -5.31 6.64
CA GLU A 33 3.67 -4.60 5.49
C GLU A 33 4.27 -3.19 5.40
N ASN A 34 4.68 -2.79 4.19
CA ASN A 34 5.09 -1.43 3.89
C ASN A 34 4.21 -0.86 2.78
N TYR A 35 3.77 0.37 3.02
CA TYR A 35 2.83 1.11 2.20
C TYR A 35 3.46 2.42 1.76
N VAL A 36 3.37 2.76 0.48
CA VAL A 36 3.66 4.11 0.00
C VAL A 36 2.63 4.53 -1.04
N SER A 37 2.22 5.78 -1.00
CA SER A 37 1.31 6.35 -1.99
C SER A 37 1.87 7.64 -2.58
N TYR A 38 1.49 7.93 -3.81
CA TYR A 38 1.87 9.13 -4.54
C TYR A 38 0.70 9.61 -5.42
N GLY A 39 0.57 10.93 -5.56
CA GLY A 39 -0.33 11.58 -6.52
C GLY A 39 0.37 12.72 -7.26
N LYS A 40 -0.04 12.98 -8.51
CA LYS A 40 0.51 14.08 -9.33
C LYS A 40 0.11 15.46 -8.78
N THR A 41 -1.14 15.60 -8.35
CA THR A 41 -1.70 16.84 -7.77
C THR A 41 -1.98 16.71 -6.27
N LYS A 42 -2.35 17.83 -5.62
CA LYS A 42 -2.80 17.81 -4.21
C LYS A 42 -4.03 16.91 -4.00
N GLU A 43 -4.97 16.92 -4.94
CA GLU A 43 -6.17 16.09 -4.87
C GLU A 43 -5.83 14.61 -5.09
N ASP A 44 -4.92 14.30 -6.03
CA ASP A 44 -4.45 12.93 -6.22
C ASP A 44 -3.73 12.39 -4.99
N CYS A 45 -2.90 13.21 -4.33
CA CYS A 45 -2.27 12.83 -3.07
C CYS A 45 -3.30 12.50 -1.99
N ARG A 46 -4.38 13.30 -1.90
CA ARG A 46 -5.47 13.08 -0.95
C ARG A 46 -6.21 11.77 -1.24
N GLN A 47 -6.55 11.51 -2.51
CA GLN A 47 -7.22 10.28 -2.92
C GLN A 47 -6.33 9.05 -2.74
N ALA A 48 -5.05 9.13 -3.08
CA ALA A 48 -4.10 8.05 -2.92
C ALA A 48 -3.87 7.69 -1.44
N ALA A 49 -3.91 8.69 -0.53
CA ALA A 49 -3.90 8.44 0.92
C ALA A 49 -5.17 7.72 1.39
N ILE A 50 -6.36 8.14 0.94
CA ILE A 50 -7.61 7.45 1.26
C ILE A 50 -7.60 6.01 0.74
N GLY A 51 -7.10 5.81 -0.48
CA GLY A 51 -7.00 4.49 -1.09
C GLY A 51 -6.09 3.54 -0.30
N ILE A 52 -4.95 4.03 0.19
CA ILE A 52 -4.00 3.17 0.91
C ILE A 52 -4.52 2.78 2.30
N ASP A 53 -5.25 3.68 2.97
CA ASP A 53 -5.92 3.39 4.24
C ASP A 53 -7.00 2.30 4.05
N ARG A 54 -7.81 2.39 2.98
CA ARG A 54 -8.82 1.36 2.66
C ARG A 54 -8.20 0.00 2.36
N ILE A 55 -7.10 -0.04 1.61
CA ILE A 55 -6.38 -1.29 1.32
C ILE A 55 -5.85 -1.90 2.63
N ARG A 56 -5.26 -1.08 3.50
CA ARG A 56 -4.75 -1.52 4.78
C ARG A 56 -5.84 -2.08 5.69
N GLU A 57 -7.01 -1.43 5.73
CA GLU A 57 -8.18 -1.96 6.46
C GLU A 57 -8.63 -3.29 5.87
N PHE A 58 -8.78 -3.39 4.55
CA PHE A 58 -9.19 -4.63 3.88
C PHE A 58 -8.24 -5.80 4.19
N LEU A 59 -6.93 -5.57 4.11
CA LEU A 59 -5.93 -6.61 4.36
C LEU A 59 -5.88 -7.06 5.83
N LYS A 60 -6.07 -6.14 6.78
CA LYS A 60 -6.20 -6.51 8.20
C LYS A 60 -7.37 -7.48 8.43
N TYR A 61 -8.52 -7.22 7.81
CA TYR A 61 -9.67 -8.12 7.94
C TYR A 61 -9.45 -9.45 7.21
N GLY A 62 -8.80 -9.45 6.04
CA GLY A 62 -8.48 -10.69 5.30
C GLY A 62 -7.55 -11.62 6.07
N ILE A 63 -6.48 -11.08 6.68
CA ILE A 63 -5.54 -11.87 7.49
C ILE A 63 -6.23 -12.42 8.75
N PHE A 64 -7.06 -11.62 9.43
CA PHE A 64 -7.82 -12.07 10.60
C PHE A 64 -8.82 -13.20 10.27
N LEU A 65 -9.44 -13.18 9.09
CA LEU A 65 -10.37 -14.24 8.69
C LEU A 65 -9.65 -15.57 8.39
N GLU A 66 -8.47 -15.55 7.78
CA GLU A 66 -7.69 -16.77 7.54
C GLU A 66 -7.15 -17.40 8.83
N GLU A 67 -6.75 -16.60 9.81
CA GLU A 67 -6.29 -17.10 11.11
C GLU A 67 -7.42 -17.77 11.91
N ASN A 68 -8.64 -17.23 11.85
CA ASN A 68 -9.80 -17.82 12.53
C ASN A 68 -10.38 -19.06 11.82
N GLN A 69 -10.12 -19.26 10.52
CA GLN A 69 -10.51 -20.47 9.80
C GLN A 69 -9.53 -21.64 9.98
N LYS A 70 -8.28 -21.38 10.39
CA LYS A 70 -7.29 -22.42 10.71
C LYS A 70 -7.38 -22.92 12.17
N GLY A 71 -8.32 -22.38 12.94
CA GLY A 71 -8.57 -22.72 14.34
C GLY A 71 -9.73 -23.68 14.59
N GLU A 72 -10.37 -24.22 13.55
CA GLU A 72 -11.41 -25.26 13.62
C GLU A 72 -10.89 -26.64 13.18
#